data_AF-A0A9E0IV43-F1
#
_entry.id   AF-A0A9E0IV43-F1
#
_cell.length_a   1.000
_cell.length_b   1.000
_cell.length_c   1.000
_cell.angle_alpha   90.00
_cell.angle_beta   90.00
_cell.angle_gamma   90.00
#
_symmetry.space_group_name_H-M   'P 1'
#
loop_
_entity.id
_entity.type
_entity.pdbx_description
1 polymer ?
#
loop_
_entity_poly.entity_id
_entity_poly.type
_entity_poly.pdbx_seq_one_letter_code
_entity_poly.pdbx_strand_id
1 'polypeptide(L)'
;MSSRLGLLLVLSSLLLASGCGRGGPPVAAPATGGAAAERPSAPPPAAAPAPTSAAPAVAADASQCDAVVAKLSRSMEAQMNASLPADKALKWTTKLREVMTASCTEDGWPAHLTQCVLAAQDDKAIDACGDSMKGDKEMEEKLMRRMGPLMDEMMKDLMSATGADPAAPTTP
;
A
#
# COMPACT_ATOMS: atom_id res chain seq x y z
N MET A 1 34.17 -2.41 -22.01
CA MET A 1 32.81 -2.90 -22.37
C MET A 1 32.56 -4.32 -21.85
N SER A 2 32.96 -4.66 -20.62
CA SER A 2 32.87 -6.04 -20.09
C SER A 2 32.04 -6.19 -18.82
N SER A 3 31.54 -5.10 -18.22
CA SER A 3 30.80 -5.14 -16.95
C SER A 3 29.29 -5.26 -17.08
N ARG A 4 28.71 -5.12 -18.28
CA ARG A 4 27.25 -5.24 -18.50
C ARG A 4 26.77 -6.67 -18.70
N LEU A 5 27.67 -7.62 -19.03
CA LEU A 5 27.31 -9.04 -19.13
C LEU A 5 27.14 -9.71 -17.76
N GLY A 6 27.85 -9.24 -16.72
CA GLY A 6 27.78 -9.85 -15.37
C GLY A 6 26.44 -9.63 -14.67
N LEU A 7 25.81 -8.46 -14.86
CA LEU A 7 24.56 -8.11 -14.15
C LEU A 7 23.34 -8.92 -14.68
N LEU A 8 23.33 -9.25 -15.97
CA LEU A 8 22.25 -10.04 -16.60
C LEU A 8 22.25 -11.51 -16.16
N LEU A 9 23.41 -12.05 -15.80
CA LEU A 9 23.56 -13.43 -15.31
C LEU A 9 23.07 -13.61 -13.87
N VAL A 10 23.20 -12.58 -13.02
CA VAL A 10 22.71 -12.61 -11.63
C VAL A 10 21.18 -12.46 -11.60
N LEU A 11 20.59 -11.59 -12.42
CA LEU A 11 19.12 -11.44 -12.47
C LEU A 11 18.41 -12.70 -12.96
N SER A 12 19.00 -13.45 -13.88
CA SER A 12 18.40 -14.71 -14.37
C SER A 12 18.37 -15.81 -13.28
N SER A 13 19.28 -15.75 -12.31
CA SER A 13 19.34 -16.75 -11.23
C SER A 13 18.30 -16.51 -10.12
N LEU A 14 17.85 -15.26 -9.91
CA LEU A 14 16.79 -14.98 -8.91
C LEU A 14 15.37 -15.31 -9.40
N LEU A 15 15.14 -15.31 -10.72
CA LEU A 15 13.80 -15.60 -11.27
C LEU A 15 13.44 -17.09 -11.29
N LEU A 16 14.41 -18.01 -11.17
CA LEU A 16 14.14 -19.45 -11.05
C LEU A 16 13.94 -19.95 -9.61
N ALA A 17 14.17 -19.13 -8.58
CA ALA A 17 14.06 -19.54 -7.18
C ALA A 17 12.69 -19.24 -6.53
N SER A 18 11.84 -18.40 -7.13
CA SER A 18 10.53 -18.02 -6.54
C SER A 18 9.34 -18.86 -7.06
N GLY A 19 9.61 -19.92 -7.82
CA GLY A 19 8.59 -20.78 -8.40
C GLY A 19 8.77 -22.26 -8.06
N CYS A 20 8.73 -22.64 -6.77
CA CYS A 20 8.40 -24.00 -6.31
C CYS A 20 8.37 -24.07 -4.76
N GLY A 21 7.24 -23.67 -4.16
CA GLY A 21 6.99 -23.77 -2.71
C GLY A 21 5.71 -24.52 -2.38
N ARG A 22 5.43 -25.60 -3.13
CA ARG A 22 4.35 -26.56 -2.88
C ARG A 22 4.95 -27.74 -2.12
N GLY A 23 4.73 -27.81 -0.80
CA GLY A 23 5.25 -28.92 0.01
C GLY A 23 5.18 -28.71 1.52
N GLY A 24 4.00 -28.42 2.07
CA GLY A 24 3.76 -28.58 3.51
C GLY A 24 3.49 -30.05 3.84
N PRO A 25 4.04 -30.62 4.93
CA PRO A 25 3.84 -32.01 5.31
C PRO A 25 2.38 -32.28 5.72
N PRO A 26 1.88 -33.53 5.56
CA PRO A 26 0.56 -33.91 6.07
C PRO A 26 0.57 -33.89 7.59
N VAL A 27 -0.13 -32.94 8.20
CA VAL A 27 -0.42 -32.99 9.62
C VAL A 27 -1.46 -34.09 9.83
N ALA A 28 -1.01 -35.16 10.47
CA ALA A 28 -1.83 -36.28 10.90
C ALA A 28 -2.93 -35.83 11.85
N ALA A 29 -4.16 -36.23 11.54
CA ALA A 29 -5.30 -36.13 12.44
C ALA A 29 -5.14 -37.10 13.62
N PRO A 30 -5.28 -36.64 14.88
CA PRO A 30 -5.66 -37.54 15.95
C PRO A 30 -7.17 -37.78 15.88
N ALA A 31 -7.54 -38.98 15.46
CA ALA A 31 -8.83 -39.56 15.77
C ALA A 31 -8.86 -39.90 17.26
N THR A 32 -9.70 -39.20 18.03
CA THR A 32 -10.10 -39.63 19.36
C THR A 32 -11.62 -39.53 19.43
N GLY A 33 -12.28 -40.68 19.30
CA GLY A 33 -13.67 -40.83 19.70
C GLY A 33 -13.78 -40.81 21.23
N GLY A 34 -14.94 -40.42 21.74
CA GLY A 34 -15.28 -40.63 23.15
C GLY A 34 -16.32 -39.67 23.72
N ALA A 35 -17.45 -40.26 24.08
CA ALA A 35 -18.46 -39.79 25.03
C ALA A 35 -19.42 -38.67 24.59
N ALA A 36 -20.61 -39.11 24.17
CA ALA A 36 -21.84 -38.37 24.36
C ALA A 36 -22.05 -38.12 25.87
N ALA A 37 -22.08 -36.86 26.26
CA ALA A 37 -22.60 -36.40 27.53
C ALA A 37 -23.85 -35.55 27.22
N GLU A 38 -25.00 -36.00 27.70
CA GLU A 38 -26.23 -35.20 27.78
C GLU A 38 -25.92 -33.85 28.44
N ARG A 39 -26.16 -32.75 27.71
CA ARG A 39 -26.16 -31.40 28.28
C ARG A 39 -27.58 -31.06 28.73
N PRO A 40 -27.77 -30.53 29.96
CA PRO A 40 -29.04 -29.95 30.38
C PRO A 40 -29.49 -28.85 29.41
N SER A 41 -30.78 -28.86 29.07
CA SER A 41 -31.43 -27.82 28.27
C SER A 41 -31.20 -26.44 28.89
N ALA A 42 -30.34 -25.65 28.26
CA ALA A 42 -30.15 -24.24 28.57
C ALA A 42 -31.37 -23.44 28.10
N PRO A 43 -31.77 -22.36 28.83
CA PRO A 43 -32.87 -21.49 28.41
C PRO A 43 -32.57 -20.85 27.04
N PRO A 44 -33.62 -20.49 26.28
CA PRO A 44 -33.46 -19.93 24.94
C PRO A 44 -32.59 -18.66 24.98
N PRO A 45 -31.68 -18.46 24.00
CA PRO A 45 -30.92 -17.23 23.91
C PRO A 45 -31.89 -16.06 23.74
N ALA A 46 -31.70 -15.03 24.56
CA ALA A 46 -32.39 -13.75 24.43
C ALA A 46 -32.24 -13.26 22.98
N ALA A 47 -33.36 -12.79 22.41
CA ALA A 47 -33.44 -12.32 21.03
C ALA A 47 -32.26 -11.40 20.70
N ALA A 48 -31.50 -11.77 19.66
CA ALA A 48 -30.43 -10.94 19.13
C ALA A 48 -31.02 -9.56 18.79
N PRO A 49 -30.38 -8.45 19.22
CA PRO A 49 -30.84 -7.11 18.87
C PRO A 49 -30.88 -6.97 17.34
N ALA A 50 -32.02 -6.48 16.84
CA ALA A 50 -32.21 -6.22 15.42
C ALA A 50 -31.08 -5.34 14.87
N PRO A 51 -30.61 -5.58 13.62
CA PRO A 51 -29.59 -4.75 13.01
C PRO A 51 -30.09 -3.31 12.96
N THR A 52 -29.42 -2.45 13.74
CA THR A 52 -29.68 -1.02 13.75
C THR A 52 -29.38 -0.47 12.36
N SER A 53 -30.35 0.27 11.81
CA SER A 53 -30.26 0.98 10.54
C SER A 53 -28.86 1.53 10.28
N ALA A 54 -28.33 1.22 9.10
CA ALA A 54 -27.08 1.78 8.60
C ALA A 54 -27.12 3.30 8.69
N ALA A 55 -26.34 3.85 9.62
CA ALA A 55 -26.05 5.27 9.68
C ALA A 55 -25.40 5.70 8.35
N PRO A 56 -25.64 6.94 7.89
CA PRO A 56 -24.97 7.46 6.70
C PRO A 56 -23.47 7.28 6.86
N ALA A 57 -22.80 6.77 5.82
CA ALA A 57 -21.36 6.61 5.79
C ALA A 57 -20.71 7.96 6.09
N VAL A 58 -20.29 8.13 7.35
CA VAL A 58 -19.67 9.37 7.83
C VAL A 58 -18.33 9.46 7.11
N ALA A 59 -18.11 10.57 6.40
CA ALA A 59 -16.80 10.87 5.83
C ALA A 59 -15.73 10.70 6.92
N ALA A 60 -14.55 10.21 6.55
CA ALA A 60 -13.46 10.00 7.50
C ALA A 60 -13.17 11.30 8.29
N ASP A 61 -12.95 11.15 9.59
CA ASP A 61 -12.59 12.29 10.45
C ASP A 61 -11.24 12.85 9.98
N ALA A 62 -11.06 14.18 9.97
CA ALA A 62 -9.82 14.81 9.49
C ALA A 62 -8.57 14.26 10.21
N SER A 63 -8.72 13.87 11.49
CA SER A 63 -7.68 13.22 12.28
C SER A 63 -7.26 11.84 11.76
N GLN A 64 -8.16 11.11 11.10
CA GLN A 64 -7.86 9.82 10.48
C GLN A 64 -7.08 10.00 9.16
N CYS A 65 -7.36 11.08 8.43
CA CYS A 65 -6.65 11.40 7.20
C CYS A 65 -5.15 11.59 7.44
N ASP A 66 -4.75 12.33 8.47
CA ASP A 66 -3.32 12.50 8.78
C ASP A 66 -2.62 11.18 9.09
N ALA A 67 -3.26 10.29 9.85
CA ALA A 67 -2.70 8.98 10.18
C ALA A 67 -2.57 8.06 8.96
N VAL A 68 -3.59 8.04 8.10
CA VAL A 68 -3.60 7.30 6.82
C VAL A 68 -2.49 7.79 5.91
N VAL A 69 -2.43 9.11 5.71
CA VAL A 69 -1.45 9.75 4.82
C VAL A 69 -0.04 9.60 5.35
N ALA A 70 0.19 9.68 6.66
CA ALA A 70 1.50 9.43 7.27
C ALA A 70 1.97 7.97 7.05
N LYS A 71 1.04 7.02 6.97
CA LYS A 71 1.36 5.61 6.71
C LYS A 71 1.67 5.36 5.23
N LEU A 72 0.80 5.84 4.33
CA LEU A 72 1.02 5.80 2.88
C LEU A 72 2.33 6.51 2.48
N SER A 73 2.60 7.69 3.05
CA SER A 73 3.82 8.45 2.77
C SER A 73 5.07 7.68 3.17
N ARG A 74 5.05 6.94 4.29
CA ARG A 74 6.21 6.13 4.73
C ARG A 74 6.50 4.98 3.78
N SER A 75 5.47 4.31 3.31
CA SER A 75 5.58 3.26 2.30
C SER A 75 6.22 3.78 1.01
N MET A 76 5.75 4.94 0.51
CA MET A 76 6.27 5.54 -0.72
C MET A 76 7.66 6.15 -0.55
N GLU A 77 7.95 6.74 0.61
CA GLU A 77 9.27 7.32 0.92
C GLU A 77 10.38 6.26 0.83
N ALA A 78 10.13 5.03 1.29
CA ALA A 78 11.10 3.95 1.15
C ALA A 78 11.43 3.65 -0.32
N GLN A 79 10.42 3.62 -1.20
CA GLN A 79 10.60 3.38 -2.63
C GLN A 79 11.29 4.55 -3.34
N MET A 80 10.92 5.78 -2.97
CA MET A 80 11.50 6.99 -3.55
C MET A 80 12.95 7.20 -3.13
N ASN A 81 13.27 6.99 -1.85
CA ASN A 81 14.64 7.09 -1.34
C ASN A 81 15.57 6.06 -1.99
N ALA A 82 15.04 4.93 -2.46
CA ALA A 82 15.81 3.94 -3.21
C ALA A 82 16.11 4.38 -4.66
N SER A 83 15.34 5.31 -5.22
CA SER A 83 15.36 5.66 -6.65
C SER A 83 15.84 7.08 -6.93
N LEU A 84 15.77 7.98 -5.95
CA LEU A 84 16.03 9.41 -6.09
C LEU A 84 17.13 9.89 -5.13
N PRO A 85 17.88 10.94 -5.51
CA PRO A 85 18.74 11.67 -4.57
C PRO A 85 17.93 12.14 -3.35
N ALA A 86 18.54 12.13 -2.16
CA ALA A 86 17.84 12.39 -0.89
C ALA A 86 17.12 13.76 -0.85
N ASP A 87 17.71 14.80 -1.44
CA ASP A 87 17.11 16.14 -1.55
C ASP A 87 15.84 16.12 -2.42
N LYS A 88 15.89 15.40 -3.53
CA LYS A 88 14.72 15.20 -4.41
C LYS A 88 13.68 14.33 -3.75
N ALA A 89 14.08 13.24 -3.10
CA ALA A 89 13.16 12.34 -2.41
C ALA A 89 12.38 13.11 -1.32
N LEU A 90 13.06 13.90 -0.48
CA LEU A 90 12.42 14.72 0.55
C LEU A 90 11.49 15.80 -0.01
N LYS A 91 11.89 16.49 -1.09
CA LYS A 91 11.03 17.44 -1.80
C LYS A 91 9.74 16.75 -2.27
N TRP A 92 9.88 15.61 -2.94
CA TRP A 92 8.76 14.91 -3.55
C TRP A 92 7.85 14.24 -2.52
N THR A 93 8.39 13.63 -1.46
CA THR A 93 7.58 13.02 -0.40
C THR A 93 6.75 14.06 0.34
N THR A 94 7.31 15.26 0.56
CA THR A 94 6.60 16.39 1.17
C THR A 94 5.39 16.80 0.32
N LYS A 95 5.60 17.04 -0.98
CA LYS A 95 4.51 17.44 -1.87
C LYS A 95 3.45 16.34 -2.04
N LEU A 96 3.88 15.08 -2.12
CA LEU A 96 2.97 13.94 -2.23
C LEU A 96 2.10 13.81 -0.98
N ARG A 97 2.68 14.05 0.20
CA ARG A 97 1.95 14.10 1.48
C ARG A 97 0.89 15.19 1.48
N GLU A 98 1.23 16.42 1.06
CA GLU A 98 0.27 17.53 0.98
C GLU A 98 -0.91 17.21 0.06
N VAL A 99 -0.64 16.66 -1.13
CA VAL A 99 -1.67 16.27 -2.10
C VAL A 99 -2.57 15.16 -1.53
N MET A 100 -1.99 14.15 -0.88
CA MET A 100 -2.77 13.07 -0.28
C MET A 100 -3.61 13.55 0.91
N THR A 101 -3.08 14.43 1.76
CA THR A 101 -3.87 15.02 2.86
C THR A 101 -5.04 15.81 2.30
N ALA A 102 -4.79 16.70 1.33
CA ALA A 102 -5.86 17.47 0.68
C ALA A 102 -6.88 16.55 0.00
N SER A 103 -6.45 15.48 -0.67
CA SER A 103 -7.38 14.54 -1.28
C SER A 103 -8.22 13.80 -0.24
N CYS A 104 -7.61 13.35 0.86
CA CYS A 104 -8.33 12.67 1.92
C CYS A 104 -9.39 13.57 2.58
N THR A 105 -9.03 14.82 2.89
CA THR A 105 -9.90 15.75 3.63
C THR A 105 -10.93 16.44 2.74
N GLU A 106 -10.55 16.86 1.52
CA GLU A 106 -11.44 17.62 0.62
C GLU A 106 -12.26 16.73 -0.30
N ASP A 107 -11.67 15.63 -0.81
CA ASP A 107 -12.39 14.72 -1.72
C ASP A 107 -13.18 13.64 -0.94
N GLY A 108 -12.96 13.55 0.38
CA GLY A 108 -13.74 12.72 1.30
C GLY A 108 -13.51 11.24 1.11
N TRP A 109 -12.32 10.75 1.50
CA TRP A 109 -12.00 9.33 1.35
C TRP A 109 -12.99 8.42 2.08
N PRO A 110 -13.36 7.27 1.51
CA PRO A 110 -14.35 6.39 2.10
C PRO A 110 -13.80 5.83 3.40
N ALA A 111 -14.63 5.77 4.44
CA ALA A 111 -14.21 5.26 5.75
C ALA A 111 -13.62 3.85 5.69
N HIS A 112 -14.09 2.99 4.78
CA HIS A 112 -13.55 1.63 4.62
C HIS A 112 -12.11 1.63 4.08
N LEU A 113 -11.75 2.59 3.20
CA LEU A 113 -10.41 2.72 2.66
C LEU A 113 -9.45 3.22 3.74
N THR A 114 -9.83 4.28 4.46
CA THR A 114 -9.02 4.85 5.55
C THR A 114 -8.80 3.82 6.66
N GLN A 115 -9.85 3.08 7.04
CA GLN A 115 -9.74 1.99 8.01
C GLN A 115 -8.86 0.84 7.51
N CYS A 116 -8.98 0.44 6.24
CA CYS A 116 -8.11 -0.58 5.66
C CYS A 116 -6.64 -0.18 5.77
N VAL A 117 -6.29 1.04 5.35
CA VAL A 117 -4.90 1.53 5.41
C VAL A 117 -4.42 1.58 6.86
N LEU A 118 -5.23 2.08 7.80
CA LEU A 118 -4.85 2.13 9.21
C LEU A 118 -4.63 0.73 9.81
N ALA A 119 -5.43 -0.27 9.41
CA ALA A 119 -5.32 -1.65 9.88
C ALA A 119 -4.21 -2.47 9.22
N ALA A 120 -3.73 -2.07 8.04
CA ALA A 120 -2.68 -2.79 7.31
C ALA A 120 -1.39 -2.95 8.14
N GLN A 121 -0.78 -4.14 8.18
CA GLN A 121 0.43 -4.34 9.00
C GLN A 121 1.73 -4.05 8.26
N ASP A 122 1.69 -4.07 6.93
CA ASP A 122 2.84 -3.92 6.05
C ASP A 122 2.44 -3.25 4.73
N ASP A 123 3.44 -2.90 3.90
CA ASP A 123 3.24 -2.21 2.62
C ASP A 123 2.38 -3.03 1.64
N LYS A 124 2.50 -4.36 1.66
CA LYS A 124 1.69 -5.24 0.79
C LYS A 124 0.21 -5.19 1.18
N ALA A 125 -0.10 -5.11 2.47
CA ALA A 125 -1.45 -4.91 2.97
C ALA A 125 -1.98 -3.51 2.64
N ILE A 126 -1.12 -2.47 2.63
CA ILE A 126 -1.49 -1.12 2.17
C ILE A 126 -1.83 -1.15 0.68
N ASP A 127 -1.02 -1.80 -0.15
CA ASP A 127 -1.28 -1.94 -1.60
C ASP A 127 -2.61 -2.65 -1.87
N ALA A 128 -2.93 -3.69 -1.10
CA ALA A 128 -4.22 -4.39 -1.18
C ALA A 128 -5.41 -3.50 -0.83
N CYS A 129 -5.25 -2.49 0.04
CA CYS A 129 -6.28 -1.49 0.29
C CYS A 129 -6.54 -0.60 -0.95
N GLY A 130 -5.54 -0.41 -1.80
CA GLY A 130 -5.68 0.34 -3.06
C GLY A 130 -6.60 -0.34 -4.07
N ASP A 131 -6.75 -1.67 -4.02
CA ASP A 131 -7.68 -2.39 -4.89
C ASP A 131 -9.14 -1.99 -4.66
N SER A 132 -9.48 -1.55 -3.44
CA SER A 132 -10.81 -0.98 -3.13
C SER A 132 -11.08 0.31 -3.91
N MET A 133 -10.05 1.07 -4.29
CA MET A 133 -10.19 2.34 -5.02
C MET A 133 -10.52 2.13 -6.50
N LYS A 134 -10.17 0.98 -7.09
CA LYS A 134 -10.40 0.69 -8.52
C LYS A 134 -11.89 0.69 -8.90
N GLY A 135 -12.78 0.57 -7.92
CA GLY A 135 -14.23 0.67 -8.12
C GLY A 135 -14.76 2.11 -8.14
N ASP A 136 -13.99 3.07 -7.62
CA ASP A 136 -14.39 4.47 -7.44
C ASP A 136 -13.67 5.37 -8.46
N LYS A 137 -14.20 5.38 -9.68
CA LYS A 137 -13.63 6.16 -10.79
C LYS A 137 -13.58 7.66 -10.50
N GLU A 138 -14.55 8.17 -9.76
CA GLU A 138 -14.61 9.59 -9.43
C GLU A 138 -13.44 9.96 -8.50
N MET A 139 -13.17 9.14 -7.49
CA MET A 139 -11.99 9.28 -6.63
C MET A 139 -10.69 9.19 -7.43
N GLU A 140 -10.56 8.18 -8.28
CA GLU A 140 -9.36 7.98 -9.11
C GLU A 140 -9.12 9.20 -10.02
N GLU A 141 -10.14 9.71 -10.69
CA GLU A 141 -10.04 10.91 -11.52
C GLU A 141 -9.65 12.15 -10.71
N LYS A 142 -10.24 12.37 -9.53
CA LYS A 142 -9.88 13.51 -8.65
C LYS A 142 -8.43 13.42 -8.19
N LEU A 143 -8.01 12.24 -7.74
CA LEU A 143 -6.63 11.99 -7.30
C LEU A 143 -5.64 12.20 -8.46
N MET A 144 -5.92 11.63 -9.63
CA MET A 144 -5.10 11.81 -10.83
C MET A 144 -5.03 13.27 -11.27
N ARG A 145 -6.15 14.01 -11.19
CA ARG A 145 -6.19 15.44 -11.50
C ARG A 145 -5.33 16.28 -10.55
N ARG A 146 -5.33 15.95 -9.26
CA ARG A 146 -4.46 16.60 -8.25
C ARG A 146 -3.00 16.19 -8.41
N MET A 147 -2.72 14.93 -8.74
CA MET A 147 -1.37 14.42 -8.97
C MET A 147 -0.76 14.84 -10.31
N GLY A 148 -1.56 15.19 -11.33
CA GLY A 148 -1.06 15.56 -12.66
C GLY A 148 0.05 16.62 -12.62
N PRO A 149 -0.18 17.81 -12.02
CA PRO A 149 0.85 18.84 -11.90
C PRO A 149 2.10 18.38 -11.15
N LEU A 150 1.92 17.49 -10.16
CA LEU A 150 3.03 16.89 -9.41
C LEU A 150 3.88 15.97 -10.30
N MET A 151 3.23 15.13 -11.10
CA MET A 151 3.89 14.21 -12.03
C MET A 151 4.65 14.96 -13.14
N ASP A 152 4.06 16.03 -13.69
CA ASP A 152 4.72 16.89 -14.68
C ASP A 152 5.98 17.54 -14.12
N GLU A 153 5.89 18.09 -12.90
CA GLU A 153 7.05 18.71 -12.25
C GLU A 153 8.11 17.66 -11.87
N MET A 154 7.70 16.46 -11.46
CA MET A 154 8.63 15.35 -11.18
C MET A 154 9.37 14.90 -12.44
N MET A 155 8.65 14.72 -13.55
CA MET A 155 9.25 14.36 -14.83
C MET A 155 10.23 15.45 -15.31
N LYS A 156 9.87 16.72 -15.16
CA LYS A 156 10.74 17.85 -15.48
C LYS A 156 12.02 17.85 -14.63
N ASP A 157 11.91 17.62 -13.33
CA ASP A 157 13.06 17.54 -12.41
C ASP A 157 13.99 16.38 -12.78
N LEU A 158 13.43 15.21 -13.12
CA LEU A 158 14.19 14.03 -13.53
C LEU A 158 14.90 14.22 -14.87
N MET A 159 14.22 14.79 -15.87
CA MET A 159 14.84 15.10 -17.16
C MET A 159 15.97 16.13 -17.01
N SER A 160 15.79 17.13 -16.15
CA SER A 160 16.82 18.14 -15.88
C SER A 160 18.05 17.56 -15.19
N ALA A 161 17.87 16.59 -14.29
CA ALA A 161 18.97 15.89 -13.63
C ALA A 161 19.78 15.01 -14.61
N THR A 162 19.13 14.46 -15.62
CA THR A 162 19.78 13.57 -16.61
C THR A 162 20.57 14.36 -17.67
N GLY A 163 20.25 15.65 -17.86
CA GLY A 163 20.95 16.56 -18.78
C GLY A 163 22.20 17.24 -18.20
N ALA A 164 22.47 17.06 -16.90
CA ALA A 164 23.66 17.60 -16.25
C ALA A 164 24.89 16.71 -16.53
N ASP A 165 25.56 17.03 -17.64
CA ASP A 165 26.99 16.85 -17.93
C ASP A 165 27.61 15.43 -17.90
N PRO A 166 27.73 14.73 -19.05
CA PRO A 166 28.58 13.56 -19.19
C PRO A 166 30.09 13.85 -19.23
N ALA A 167 30.57 15.08 -19.00
CA ALA A 167 31.99 15.44 -19.15
C ALA A 167 32.71 15.67 -17.80
N ALA A 168 32.91 14.60 -17.05
CA ALA A 168 34.06 14.53 -16.16
C ALA A 168 34.78 13.19 -16.39
N PRO A 169 35.83 13.14 -17.24
CA PRO A 169 36.66 11.96 -17.34
C PRO A 169 37.27 11.70 -15.96
N THR A 170 37.04 10.50 -15.45
CA THR A 170 37.77 9.98 -14.30
C THR A 170 39.22 9.81 -14.73
N THR A 171 40.06 10.75 -14.31
CA THR A 171 41.51 10.63 -14.46
C THR A 171 42.00 9.48 -13.56
N PRO A 172 42.85 8.57 -14.07
CA PRO A 172 43.32 7.37 -13.37
C PRO A 172 44.17 7.67 -12.12
#